data_AF-A0A2D5IF10-F1
#
_entry.id   AF-A0A2D5IF10-F1
#
_cell.length_a   1.000
_cell.length_b   1.000
_cell.length_c   1.000
_cell.angle_alpha   90.00
_cell.angle_beta   90.00
_cell.angle_gamma   90.00
#
_symmetry.space_group_name_H-M   'P 1'
#
loop_
_entity.id
_entity.type
_entity.pdbx_description
1 polymer ?
#
loop_
_entity_poly.entity_id
_entity_poly.type
_entity_poly.pdbx_seq_one_letter_code
_entity_poly.pdbx_strand_id
1 'polypeptide(L)' 'MTEQQIQTKKIKELEADGYFVLKLIKTNKNGIPDVLALHPEYGIEFYEIKTKKGRVSKLQEYRLKELRQYGFTAEIHRG' A
#
# COMPACT_ATOMS: atom_id res chain seq x y z
N MET A 1 16.63 5.27 3.53
CA MET A 1 15.36 5.58 4.23
C MET A 1 14.82 4.30 4.84
N THR A 2 14.23 4.39 6.03
CA THR A 2 13.47 3.28 6.63
C THR A 2 12.14 3.10 5.90
N GLU A 3 11.49 1.94 6.04
CA GLU A 3 10.15 1.71 5.45
C GLU A 3 9.15 2.74 5.99
N GLN A 4 9.27 3.15 7.26
CA GLN A 4 8.46 4.22 7.82
C GLN A 4 8.67 5.56 7.11
N GLN A 5 9.91 5.94 6.80
CA GLN A 5 10.19 7.18 6.07
C GLN A 5 9.63 7.14 4.63
N ILE A 6 9.77 5.99 3.96
CA ILE A 6 9.22 5.78 2.61
C ILE A 6 7.69 5.86 2.65
N GLN A 7 7.07 5.21 3.62
CA GLN A 7 5.62 5.26 3.83
C GLN A 7 5.14 6.70 4.02
N THR A 8 5.77 7.45 4.91
CA THR A 8 5.42 8.86 5.14
C THR A 8 5.56 9.70 3.89
N LYS A 9 6.60 9.45 3.05
CA LYS A 9 6.78 10.15 1.78
C LYS A 9 5.64 9.83 0.80
N LYS A 10 5.33 8.55 0.61
CA LYS A 10 4.27 8.11 -0.32
C LYS A 10 2.88 8.60 0.11
N ILE A 11 2.59 8.63 1.42
CA ILE A 11 1.33 9.19 1.94
C ILE A 11 1.21 10.66 1.54
N LYS A 12 2.25 11.47 1.76
CA LYS A 12 2.24 12.90 1.39
C LYS A 12 2.08 13.14 -0.10
N GLU A 13 2.70 12.30 -0.93
CA GLU A 13 2.54 12.36 -2.40
C GLU A 13 1.09 12.08 -2.79
N LEU A 14 0.51 10.99 -2.29
CA LEU A 14 -0.89 10.62 -2.57
C LEU A 14 -1.89 11.68 -2.06
N GLU A 15 -1.67 12.21 -0.86
CA GLU A 15 -2.51 13.29 -0.31
C GLU A 15 -2.42 14.57 -1.17
N ALA A 16 -1.22 14.91 -1.67
CA ALA A 16 -1.04 16.04 -2.59
C ALA A 16 -1.72 15.80 -3.95
N ASP A 17 -1.81 14.54 -4.37
CA ASP A 17 -2.52 14.10 -5.58
C ASP A 17 -4.05 13.98 -5.37
N GLY A 18 -4.57 14.34 -4.18
CA GLY A 18 -6.01 14.39 -3.89
C GLY A 18 -6.61 13.11 -3.32
N TYR A 19 -5.80 12.11 -2.96
CA TYR A 19 -6.29 10.90 -2.32
C TYR A 19 -6.59 11.13 -0.84
N PHE A 20 -7.65 10.51 -0.34
CA PHE A 20 -7.81 10.25 1.09
C PHE A 20 -7.03 8.99 1.46
N VAL A 21 -6.04 9.12 2.34
CA VAL A 21 -5.06 8.05 2.61
C VAL A 21 -5.20 7.52 4.04
N LEU A 22 -5.22 6.20 4.19
CA LEU A 22 -5.24 5.49 5.47
C LEU A 22 -4.02 4.61 5.62
N LYS A 23 -3.41 4.64 6.82
CA LYS A 23 -2.42 3.64 7.22
C LYS A 23 -3.13 2.43 7.82
N LEU A 24 -2.91 1.25 7.23
CA LEU A 24 -3.48 0.00 7.71
C LEU A 24 -2.55 -0.62 8.76
N ILE A 25 -2.91 -0.49 10.04
CA ILE A 25 -2.10 -1.00 11.15
C ILE A 25 -2.62 -2.35 11.64
N LYS A 26 -3.95 -2.48 11.76
CA LYS A 26 -4.61 -3.69 12.27
C LYS A 26 -5.87 -3.98 11.47
N THR A 27 -5.89 -5.15 10.86
CA THR A 27 -7.02 -5.66 10.07
C THR A 27 -7.30 -7.10 10.46
N ASN A 28 -8.44 -7.65 10.04
CA ASN A 28 -8.76 -9.07 10.24
C ASN A 28 -7.91 -10.01 9.35
N LYS A 29 -7.26 -9.47 8.32
CA LYS A 29 -6.41 -10.21 7.37
C LYS A 29 -4.95 -9.76 7.52
N ASN A 30 -4.14 -10.61 8.13
CA ASN A 30 -2.70 -10.39 8.22
C ASN A 30 -2.03 -10.30 6.84
N GLY A 31 -0.95 -9.52 6.76
CA GLY A 31 -0.18 -9.28 5.54
C GLY A 31 -0.88 -8.37 4.52
N ILE A 32 -1.89 -7.61 4.95
CA ILE A 32 -2.52 -6.59 4.12
C ILE A 32 -1.49 -5.46 3.83
N PRO A 33 -1.55 -4.80 2.67
CA PRO A 33 -0.66 -3.68 2.36
C PRO A 33 -0.72 -2.55 3.39
N ASP A 34 0.38 -1.83 3.56
CA ASP A 34 0.50 -0.85 4.64
C ASP A 34 -0.33 0.43 4.44
N VAL A 35 -0.62 0.79 3.18
CA VAL A 35 -1.32 2.03 2.81
C VAL A 35 -2.52 1.73 1.93
N LEU A 36 -3.63 2.40 2.21
CA LEU A 36 -4.86 2.45 1.40
C LEU A 36 -5.07 3.89 0.93
N ALA A 37 -5.17 4.09 -0.37
CA ALA A 37 -5.45 5.39 -0.99
C ALA A 37 -6.82 5.34 -1.68
N LEU A 38 -7.67 6.33 -1.43
CA LEU A 38 -9.02 6.43 -1.95
C LEU A 38 -9.16 7.73 -2.74
N HIS A 39 -9.52 7.65 -4.02
CA HIS A 39 -9.78 8.81 -4.87
C HIS A 39 -11.13 8.66 -5.59
N PRO A 40 -11.94 9.73 -5.71
CA PRO A 40 -13.26 9.65 -6.36
C PRO A 40 -13.19 9.26 -7.84
N GLU A 41 -12.15 9.72 -8.55
CA GLU A 41 -11.96 9.45 -9.99
C GLU A 41 -11.05 8.24 -10.28
N TYR A 42 -9.89 8.13 -9.61
CA TYR A 42 -8.92 7.05 -9.84
C TYR A 42 -9.21 5.76 -9.06
N GLY A 43 -10.14 5.80 -8.09
CA GLY A 43 -10.59 4.62 -7.35
C GLY A 43 -9.74 4.28 -6.13
N ILE A 44 -9.63 2.98 -5.83
CA ILE A 44 -9.01 2.46 -4.61
C ILE A 44 -7.68 1.79 -4.93
N GLU A 45 -6.62 2.21 -4.23
CA GLU A 45 -5.27 1.68 -4.41
C GLU A 45 -4.65 1.24 -3.08
N PHE A 46 -3.90 0.15 -3.11
CA PHE A 46 -3.18 -0.40 -1.96
C PHE A 46 -1.68 -0.40 -2.23
N TYR A 47 -0.87 0.00 -1.24
CA TYR A 47 0.58 0.02 -1.35
C TYR A 47 1.25 -0.71 -0.19
N GLU A 48 2.01 -1.74 -0.52
CA GLU A 48 2.93 -2.44 0.39
C GLU A 48 4.29 -1.73 0.32
N ILE A 49 4.74 -1.18 1.44
CA ILE A 49 5.95 -0.36 1.50
C ILE A 49 7.16 -1.24 1.77
N LYS A 50 8.17 -1.11 0.92
CA LYS A 50 9.46 -1.77 1.11
C LYS A 50 10.61 -0.81 0.87
N THR A 51 11.72 -1.04 1.57
CA THR A 51 12.99 -0.47 1.10
C THR A 51 13.39 -1.09 -0.25
N LYS A 52 14.36 -0.50 -0.96
CA LYS A 52 14.95 -1.12 -2.17
C LYS A 52 15.28 -2.61 -2.04
N LYS A 53 15.76 -3.05 -0.87
CA LYS A 53 16.13 -4.45 -0.60
C LYS A 53 15.12 -5.19 0.30
N GLY A 54 14.03 -4.54 0.69
CA GLY A 54 13.02 -5.09 1.59
C GLY A 54 12.34 -6.31 0.97
N ARG A 55 12.29 -7.43 1.70
CA ARG A 55 11.64 -8.65 1.24
C ARG A 55 10.13 -8.52 1.41
N VAL A 56 9.39 -9.00 0.42
CA VAL A 56 7.94 -9.19 0.52
C VAL A 56 7.72 -10.61 1.02
N SER A 57 6.91 -10.79 2.06
CA SER A 57 6.60 -12.12 2.57
C SER A 57 5.63 -12.83 1.63
N LYS A 58 5.64 -14.17 1.62
CA LYS A 58 4.68 -14.97 0.84
C LYS A 58 3.21 -14.62 1.16
N LEU A 59 2.93 -14.26 2.41
CA LEU A 59 1.58 -13.84 2.81
C LEU A 59 1.20 -12.49 2.17
N GLN A 60 2.12 -11.54 2.12
CA GLN A 60 1.89 -10.26 1.43
C GLN A 60 1.73 -10.45 -0.08
N GLU A 61 2.54 -11.31 -0.71
CA GLU A 61 2.37 -11.67 -2.12
C GLU A 61 0.97 -12.26 -2.38
N TYR A 62 0.51 -13.16 -1.50
CA TYR A 62 -0.83 -13.73 -1.56
C TYR A 62 -1.91 -12.64 -1.43
N ARG A 63 -1.79 -11.71 -0.47
CA ARG A 63 -2.78 -10.62 -0.27
C ARG A 63 -2.80 -9.64 -1.43
N LEU A 64 -1.64 -9.27 -1.98
CA LEU A 64 -1.56 -8.44 -3.18
C LEU A 64 -2.26 -9.12 -4.37
N LYS A 65 -2.05 -10.43 -4.56
CA LYS A 65 -2.75 -11.19 -5.60
C LYS A 65 -4.26 -11.23 -5.36
N GLU A 66 -4.68 -11.49 -4.12
CA GLU A 66 -6.09 -11.52 -3.72
C GLU A 66 -6.77 -10.18 -4.01
N LEU A 67 -6.17 -9.05 -3.61
CA LEU A 67 -6.70 -7.71 -3.89
C LEU A 67 -6.84 -7.43 -5.39
N ARG A 68 -5.83 -7.78 -6.18
CA ARG A 68 -5.88 -7.64 -7.65
C ARG A 68 -6.98 -8.50 -8.28
N GLN A 69 -7.23 -9.70 -7.74
CA GLN A 69 -8.33 -10.56 -8.19
C GLN A 69 -9.71 -9.96 -7.92
N TYR A 70 -9.85 -9.15 -6.86
CA TYR A 70 -11.06 -8.36 -6.59
C TYR A 70 -11.15 -7.07 -7.45
N GLY A 71 -10.17 -6.80 -8.31
CA GLY A 71 -10.17 -5.63 -9.20
C GLY A 71 -9.56 -4.37 -8.58
N PHE A 72 -8.92 -4.46 -7.41
CA PHE A 72 -8.24 -3.31 -6.81
C PHE A 72 -6.80 -3.18 -7.32
N THR A 73 -6.34 -1.93 -7.44
CA THR A 73 -4.92 -1.64 -7.64
C THR A 73 -4.18 -1.99 -6.35
N ALA A 74 -3.17 -2.85 -6.42
CA ALA A 74 -2.36 -3.23 -5.26
C ALA A 74 -0.91 -3.45 -5.67
N GLU A 75 0.02 -2.70 -5.11
CA GLU A 75 1.41 -2.65 -5.59
C GLU A 75 2.44 -2.67 -4.46
N ILE A 76 3.67 -3.07 -4.81
CA ILE A 76 4.82 -2.96 -3.91
C ILE A 76 5.52 -1.65 -4.25
N HIS A 77 5.49 -0.68 -3.33
CA HIS A 77 6.20 0.58 -3.49
C HIS A 77 7.60 0.48 -2.86
N ARG A 78 8.63 0.67 -3.68
CA ARG A 78 10.03 0.63 -3.25
C ARG A 78 10.66 2.02 -3.28
N GLY A 79 11.02 2.53 -2.10
CA GLY A 79 11.79 3.78 -1.93
C GLY A 79 13.29 3.56 -1.81
#